data_AF-A0A7S2W6H4-F1
#
_entry.id   AF-A0A7S2W6H4-F1
#
_cell.length_a   1.000
_cell.length_b   1.000
_cell.length_c   1.000
_cell.angle_alpha   90.00
_cell.angle_beta   90.00
_cell.angle_gamma   90.00
#
_symmetry.space_group_name_H-M   'P 1'
#
loop_
_entity.id
_entity.type
_entity.pdbx_description
1 polymer ?
#
loop_
_entity_poly.entity_id
_entity_poly.type
_entity_poly.pdbx_seq_one_letter_code
_entity_poly.pdbx_strand_id
1 'polypeptide(L)'
;GAMSCKYSAAKFSSAVYISATTINASAIVCLTPAHPGVGSAWVQLVRQEDQSVSTEGVRFEYDGITSVDKISPLLGYEDTLLTVYGKGFVNTRKLQCRFGGTL
;
A
#
# COMPACT_ATOMS: atom_id res chain seq x y z
N GLY A 1 16.28 12.65 -15.24
CA GLY A 1 15.74 11.65 -16.18
C GLY A 1 14.41 11.12 -15.70
N ALA A 2 13.55 10.73 -16.62
CA ALA A 2 12.26 10.11 -16.29
C ALA A 2 12.47 8.70 -15.70
N MET A 3 11.69 8.38 -14.67
CA MET A 3 11.76 7.12 -13.94
C MET A 3 10.41 6.41 -13.94
N SER A 4 10.44 5.09 -13.80
CA SER A 4 9.26 4.24 -13.62
C SER A 4 9.44 3.27 -12.46
N CYS A 5 8.36 2.98 -11.74
CA CYS A 5 8.32 1.86 -10.80
C CYS A 5 7.95 0.58 -11.55
N LYS A 6 8.80 -0.43 -11.45
CA LYS A 6 8.57 -1.79 -11.98
C LYS A 6 8.06 -2.68 -10.85
N TYR A 7 6.83 -3.16 -10.98
CA TYR A 7 6.21 -4.12 -10.08
C TYR A 7 6.29 -5.52 -10.68
N SER A 8 6.85 -6.50 -9.97
CA SER A 8 6.91 -7.89 -10.44
C SER A 8 6.70 -8.89 -9.32
N ALA A 9 6.10 -10.04 -9.62
CA ALA A 9 5.93 -11.12 -8.62
C ALA A 9 7.28 -11.75 -8.23
N ALA A 10 8.21 -11.83 -9.19
CA ALA A 10 9.59 -12.28 -8.97
C ALA A 10 10.57 -11.42 -9.78
N LYS A 11 11.87 -11.52 -9.49
CA LYS A 11 12.93 -10.76 -10.20
C LYS A 11 12.89 -10.94 -11.74
N PHE A 12 12.42 -12.11 -12.22
CA PHE A 12 12.37 -12.48 -13.64
C PHE A 12 10.95 -12.81 -14.15
N SER A 13 9.89 -12.26 -13.56
CA SER A 13 8.52 -12.44 -14.05
C SER A 13 8.06 -11.30 -14.95
N SER A 14 6.89 -11.47 -15.59
CA SER A 14 6.14 -10.35 -16.16
C SER A 14 5.99 -9.22 -15.13
N ALA A 15 6.12 -7.98 -15.59
CA ALA A 15 6.19 -6.80 -14.74
C ALA A 15 5.31 -5.67 -15.25
N VAL A 16 4.71 -4.93 -14.32
CA VAL A 16 3.91 -3.73 -14.59
C VAL A 16 4.77 -2.50 -14.35
N TYR A 17 4.81 -1.60 -15.31
CA TYR A 17 5.58 -0.35 -15.23
C TYR A 17 4.64 0.82 -15.02
N ILE A 18 4.89 1.61 -13.97
CA ILE A 18 4.14 2.83 -13.67
C ILE A 18 5.09 4.01 -13.76
N SER A 19 4.70 5.07 -14.47
CA SER A 19 5.46 6.32 -14.51
C SER A 19 5.57 6.94 -13.12
N ALA A 20 6.77 7.37 -12.77
CA ALA A 20 7.04 8.00 -11.49
C ALA A 20 7.03 9.53 -11.61
N THR A 21 6.47 10.20 -10.61
CA THR A 21 6.63 11.64 -10.41
C THR A 21 7.80 11.87 -9.47
N THR A 22 8.75 12.70 -9.89
CA THR A 22 9.89 13.05 -9.03
C THR A 22 9.46 14.08 -7.99
N ILE A 23 9.72 13.81 -6.71
CA ILE A 23 9.44 14.75 -5.62
C ILE A 23 10.68 15.62 -5.37
N ASN A 24 11.85 14.99 -5.25
CA ASN A 24 13.14 15.65 -5.02
C ASN A 24 14.29 14.73 -5.48
N ALA A 25 15.54 15.11 -5.19
CA ALA A 25 16.74 14.39 -5.61
C ALA A 25 16.84 12.93 -5.11
N SER A 26 16.14 12.57 -4.03
CA SER A 26 16.20 11.25 -3.40
C SER A 26 14.84 10.56 -3.27
N ALA A 27 13.77 11.14 -3.80
CA ALA A 27 12.41 10.62 -3.65
C ALA A 27 11.58 10.77 -4.91
N ILE A 28 10.87 9.69 -5.25
CA ILE A 28 9.89 9.63 -6.32
C ILE A 28 8.59 9.02 -5.78
N VAL A 29 7.49 9.23 -6.48
CA VAL A 29 6.19 8.61 -6.18
C VAL A 29 5.61 7.94 -7.41
N CYS A 30 5.00 6.77 -7.20
CA CYS A 30 4.25 6.04 -8.21
C CYS A 30 2.89 5.69 -7.64
N LEU A 31 1.85 5.71 -8.48
CA LEU A 31 0.56 5.15 -8.11
C LEU A 31 0.66 3.62 -8.15
N THR A 32 0.34 2.98 -7.03
CA THR A 32 0.34 1.51 -6.95
C THR A 32 -0.69 0.94 -7.94
N PRO A 33 -0.32 -0.03 -8.81
CA PRO A 33 -1.26 -0.63 -9.74
C PRO A 33 -2.33 -1.45 -9.00
N ALA A 34 -3.47 -1.64 -9.65
CA ALA A 34 -4.51 -2.52 -9.11
C ALA A 34 -4.00 -3.98 -9.04
N HIS A 35 -4.28 -4.66 -7.93
CA HIS A 35 -3.94 -6.05 -7.72
C HIS A 35 -5.22 -6.84 -7.37
N PRO A 36 -5.44 -8.04 -7.93
CA PRO A 36 -6.71 -8.76 -7.81
C PRO A 36 -7.02 -9.30 -6.41
N GLY A 37 -6.11 -9.18 -5.44
CA GLY A 37 -6.33 -9.63 -4.07
C GLY A 37 -5.10 -9.43 -3.18
N VAL A 38 -4.97 -10.28 -2.16
CA VAL A 38 -3.80 -10.29 -1.27
C VAL A 38 -2.58 -10.81 -2.04
N GLY A 39 -1.41 -10.23 -1.79
CA GLY A 39 -0.18 -10.70 -2.42
C GLY A 39 1.04 -9.85 -2.09
N SER A 40 2.15 -10.13 -2.75
CA SER A 40 3.33 -9.29 -2.66
C SER A 40 4.01 -9.13 -4.02
N ALA A 41 4.57 -7.97 -4.26
CA ALA A 41 5.38 -7.66 -5.43
C ALA A 41 6.73 -7.08 -5.02
N TRP A 42 7.74 -7.31 -5.84
CA TRP A 42 8.98 -6.56 -5.81
C TRP A 42 8.79 -5.26 -6.57
N VAL A 43 9.26 -4.16 -6.00
CA VAL A 43 9.27 -2.84 -6.62
C VAL A 43 10.71 -2.44 -6.86
N GLN A 44 11.04 -2.18 -8.12
CA GLN A 44 12.35 -1.68 -8.55
C GLN A 44 12.18 -0.37 -9.32
N LEU A 45 13.23 0.45 -9.33
CA LEU A 45 13.26 1.66 -10.13
C LEU A 45 13.83 1.36 -11.51
N VAL A 46 13.25 1.97 -12.53
CA VAL A 46 13.72 1.86 -13.91
C VAL A 46 13.95 3.25 -14.46
N ARG A 47 15.16 3.52 -14.94
CA ARG A 47 15.46 4.75 -15.67
C ARG A 47 15.07 4.55 -17.13
N GLN A 48 14.25 5.45 -17.68
CA GLN A 48 13.70 5.28 -19.03
C GLN A 48 14.74 5.49 -20.14
N GLU A 49 15.78 6.29 -19.88
CA GLU A 49 16.80 6.66 -20.87
C GLU A 49 17.65 5.46 -21.32
N ASP A 50 18.04 4.61 -20.39
CA ASP A 50 18.96 3.47 -20.62
C ASP A 50 18.33 2.13 -20.23
N GLN A 51 17.07 2.12 -19.80
CA GLN A 51 16.35 0.96 -19.27
C GLN A 51 17.06 0.27 -18.10
N SER A 52 17.96 0.98 -17.41
CA SER A 52 18.64 0.43 -16.23
C SER A 52 17.65 0.22 -15.10
N VAL A 53 17.78 -0.93 -14.43
CA VAL A 53 16.94 -1.32 -13.30
C VAL A 53 17.77 -1.25 -12.02
N SER A 54 17.19 -0.73 -10.95
CA SER A 54 17.86 -0.71 -9.65
C SER A 54 18.23 -2.11 -9.18
N THR A 55 19.45 -2.27 -8.68
CA THR A 55 19.96 -3.56 -8.18
C THR A 55 19.14 -4.07 -7.00
N GLU A 56 18.77 -3.15 -6.10
CA GLU A 56 17.87 -3.45 -4.99
C GLU A 56 16.42 -3.19 -5.38
N GLY A 57 15.55 -4.01 -4.81
CA GLY A 57 14.11 -3.83 -4.86
C GLY A 57 13.54 -3.91 -3.46
N VAL A 58 12.41 -3.25 -3.26
CA VAL A 58 11.67 -3.32 -2.01
C VAL A 58 10.48 -4.25 -2.17
N ARG A 59 10.12 -4.98 -1.11
CA ARG A 59 8.92 -5.79 -1.10
C ARG A 59 7.72 -4.91 -0.76
N PHE A 60 6.70 -4.94 -1.62
CA PHE A 60 5.43 -4.28 -1.43
C PHE A 60 4.35 -5.33 -1.20
N GLU A 61 3.56 -5.18 -0.15
CA GLU A 61 2.48 -6.09 0.20
C GLU A 61 1.13 -5.45 -0.17
N TYR A 62 0.30 -6.24 -0.84
CA TYR A 62 -1.08 -5.91 -1.13
C TYR A 62 -1.95 -6.52 -0.04
N ASP A 63 -2.52 -5.65 0.79
CA ASP A 63 -3.44 -6.06 1.84
C ASP A 63 -4.79 -6.46 1.24
N GLY A 64 -5.49 -7.34 1.95
CA GLY A 64 -6.86 -7.68 1.63
C GLY A 64 -7.80 -6.50 1.87
N ILE A 65 -8.96 -6.52 1.22
CA ILE A 65 -10.01 -5.54 1.48
C ILE A 65 -10.44 -5.64 2.94
N THR A 66 -10.35 -4.53 3.67
CA THR A 66 -10.83 -4.43 5.04
C THR A 66 -12.35 -4.25 5.06
N SER A 67 -13.05 -5.04 5.88
CA SER A 67 -14.48 -4.88 6.14
C SER A 67 -14.76 -4.86 7.64
N VAL A 68 -15.69 -4.01 8.05
CA VAL A 68 -16.25 -4.01 9.41
C VAL A 68 -17.60 -4.69 9.35
N ASP A 69 -17.77 -5.77 10.11
CA ASP A 69 -19.00 -6.57 10.14
C ASP A 69 -19.87 -6.18 11.33
N LYS A 70 -19.26 -5.94 12.51
CA LYS A 70 -19.97 -5.59 13.75
C LYS A 70 -19.06 -4.82 14.69
N ILE A 71 -19.65 -3.95 15.52
CA ILE A 71 -18.97 -3.29 16.64
C ILE A 71 -19.72 -3.61 17.93
N SER A 72 -19.00 -3.84 19.04
CA SER A 72 -19.60 -4.09 20.36
C SER A 72 -18.75 -3.53 21.50
N PRO A 73 -19.34 -2.84 22.48
CA PRO A 73 -20.73 -2.37 22.49
C PRO A 73 -21.00 -1.30 21.42
N LEU A 74 -22.27 -1.09 21.05
CA LEU A 74 -22.66 -0.04 20.08
C LEU A 74 -22.71 1.36 20.70
N LEU A 75 -22.76 1.43 22.02
CA LEU A 75 -22.84 2.65 22.80
C LEU A 75 -21.82 2.59 23.92
N GLY A 76 -21.22 3.73 24.22
CA GLY A 76 -20.20 3.87 25.23
C GLY A 76 -19.97 5.35 25.52
N TYR A 77 -19.31 5.61 26.64
CA TYR A 77 -18.78 6.91 27.01
C TYR A 77 -17.28 6.97 26.72
N GLU A 78 -16.63 8.05 27.14
CA GLU A 78 -15.18 8.15 27.13
C GLU A 78 -14.54 6.90 27.75
N ASP A 79 -13.45 6.43 27.15
CA ASP A 79 -12.71 5.22 27.54
C ASP A 79 -13.47 3.89 27.48
N THR A 80 -14.60 3.84 26.77
CA THR A 80 -15.27 2.54 26.53
C THR A 80 -14.44 1.67 25.60
N LEU A 81 -14.08 0.47 26.07
CA LEU A 81 -13.42 -0.53 25.24
C LEU A 81 -14.39 -1.05 24.16
N LEU A 82 -14.05 -0.82 22.90
CA LEU A 82 -14.82 -1.27 21.74
C LEU A 82 -14.12 -2.44 21.06
N THR A 83 -14.89 -3.47 20.75
CA THR A 83 -14.44 -4.58 19.90
C THR A 83 -15.04 -4.41 18.50
N VAL A 84 -14.17 -4.31 17.50
CA VAL A 84 -14.55 -4.27 16.08
C VAL A 84 -14.32 -5.65 15.48
N TYR A 85 -15.41 -6.27 15.02
CA TYR A 85 -15.41 -7.54 14.31
C TYR A 85 -15.43 -7.28 12.81
N GLY A 86 -14.65 -8.05 12.06
CA GLY A 86 -14.50 -7.86 10.63
C GLY A 86 -13.30 -8.62 10.08
N LYS A 87 -12.84 -8.22 8.89
CA LYS A 87 -11.77 -8.89 8.15
C LYS A 87 -10.78 -7.88 7.60
N GLY A 88 -9.54 -8.32 7.37
CA GLY A 88 -8.52 -7.49 6.71
C GLY A 88 -8.01 -6.32 7.53
N PHE A 89 -8.12 -6.36 8.87
CA PHE A 89 -7.48 -5.37 9.73
C PHE A 89 -5.98 -5.66 9.81
N VAL A 90 -5.16 -4.74 9.32
CA VAL A 90 -3.70 -4.84 9.37
C VAL A 90 -3.18 -3.94 10.49
N ASN A 91 -2.31 -4.48 11.34
CA ASN A 91 -1.71 -3.73 12.44
C ASN A 91 -0.70 -2.71 11.91
N THR A 92 -1.20 -1.51 11.58
CA THR A 92 -0.40 -0.40 11.08
C THR A 92 -0.65 0.84 11.94
N ARG A 93 0.29 1.80 11.91
CA ARG A 93 0.10 3.11 12.58
C ARG A 93 -1.07 3.93 12.01
N LYS A 94 -1.64 3.52 10.87
CA LYS A 94 -2.79 4.17 10.25
C LYS A 94 -4.12 3.53 10.67
N LEU A 95 -4.09 2.37 11.35
CA LEU A 95 -5.29 1.73 11.87
C LEU A 95 -5.86 2.57 13.01
N GLN A 96 -7.03 3.16 12.79
CA GLN A 96 -7.66 4.08 13.73
C GLN A 96 -9.18 3.96 13.69
N CYS A 97 -9.82 4.15 14.84
CA CYS A 97 -11.26 4.36 14.91
C CYS A 97 -11.55 5.86 14.85
N ARG A 98 -12.52 6.28 14.04
CA ARG A 98 -12.95 7.68 13.97
C ARG A 98 -14.39 7.79 14.45
N PHE A 99 -14.60 8.57 15.49
CA PHE A 99 -15.91 8.89 16.06
C PHE A 99 -16.23 10.36 15.80
N GLY A 100 -17.47 10.66 15.42
CA GLY A 100 -17.84 12.00 14.98
C GLY A 100 -17.38 12.31 13.55
N GLY A 101 -18.02 13.31 12.93
CA GLY A 101 -17.77 13.73 11.56
C GLY A 101 -17.05 15.07 11.52
N THR A 102 -15.73 15.08 11.63
CA THR A 102 -14.88 16.15 11.07
C THR A 102 -13.44 15.63 10.99
N LEU A 103 -12.80 15.89 9.85
CA LEU A 103 -11.40 15.57 9.57
C LEU A 103 -10.48 16.57 10.28
#